data_AF-X1CNQ5-F1
#
_entry.id   AF-X1CNQ5-F1
#
_cell.length_a   1.000
_cell.length_b   1.000
_cell.length_c   1.000
_cell.angle_alpha   90.00
_cell.angle_beta   90.00
_cell.angle_gamma   90.00
#
_symmetry.space_group_name_H-M   'P 1'
#
loop_
_entity.id
_entity.type
_entity.pdbx_description
1 polymer ?
#
loop_
_entity_poly.entity_id
_entity_poly.type
_entity_poly.pdbx_seq_one_letter_code
_entity_poly.pdbx_strand_id
1 'polypeptide(L)'
;PDCPEPVIDILPEQKKIEGLGGNMRLGGRDIELKTQTLAWKLFGRTDSVRMRFRHRYEVDPRYIEPLEKAGLVFSGKAPNQPIMQILEIPSHPFFMGTQAHPCLTSRPLKPQPMFVGLVAAAMQKHYPQEKLPDCVKAARKVCLSRLGRATTGKRNE
;
A
#
# COMPACT_ATOMS: atom_id res chain seq x y z
N PRO A 1 -14.77 24.17 -2.63
CA PRO A 1 -13.81 25.17 -2.10
C PRO A 1 -12.98 25.74 -3.25
N ASP A 2 -12.85 27.06 -3.32
CA ASP A 2 -11.97 27.69 -4.32
C ASP A 2 -10.51 27.50 -3.90
N CYS A 3 -9.87 26.48 -4.49
CA CYS A 3 -8.47 26.17 -4.31
C CYS A 3 -7.79 26.25 -5.69
N PRO A 4 -6.93 27.25 -5.95
CA PRO A 4 -6.26 27.41 -7.25
C PRO A 4 -5.36 26.23 -7.62
N GLU A 5 -4.71 25.61 -6.62
CA GLU A 5 -3.73 24.53 -6.79
C GLU A 5 -4.13 23.32 -5.92
N PRO A 6 -5.18 22.56 -6.29
CA PRO A 6 -5.64 21.44 -5.49
C PRO A 6 -4.78 20.20 -5.74
N VAL A 7 -3.84 19.94 -4.83
CA VAL A 7 -3.01 18.70 -4.86
C VAL A 7 -3.85 17.45 -4.60
N ILE A 8 -4.89 17.57 -3.77
CA ILE A 8 -5.81 16.51 -3.40
C ILE A 8 -7.22 16.96 -3.77
N ASP A 9 -7.90 16.20 -4.64
CA ASP A 9 -9.24 16.52 -5.11
C ASP A 9 -9.99 15.24 -5.55
N ILE A 10 -11.27 15.37 -5.86
CA ILE A 10 -12.06 14.37 -6.56
C ILE A 10 -11.65 14.43 -8.04
N LEU A 11 -11.31 13.28 -8.63
CA LEU A 11 -10.82 13.27 -10.01
C LEU A 11 -11.93 13.72 -10.98
N PRO A 12 -11.59 14.38 -12.10
CA PRO A 12 -12.58 14.86 -13.07
C PRO A 12 -13.55 13.78 -13.55
N GLU A 13 -13.06 12.56 -13.73
CA GLU A 13 -13.87 11.39 -14.12
C GLU A 13 -14.89 11.00 -13.03
N GLN A 14 -14.52 11.14 -11.75
CA GLN A 14 -15.41 10.89 -10.62
C GLN A 14 -16.45 12.01 -10.46
N LYS A 15 -16.07 13.27 -10.75
CA LYS A 15 -16.98 14.43 -10.76
C LYS A 15 -18.10 14.30 -11.80
N LYS A 16 -17.82 13.69 -12.95
CA LYS A 16 -18.87 13.38 -13.96
C LYS A 16 -19.94 12.40 -13.46
N ILE A 17 -19.66 11.67 -12.38
CA ILE A 17 -20.57 10.71 -11.74
C ILE A 17 -21.29 11.36 -10.53
N GLU A 18 -21.04 12.65 -10.24
CA GLU A 18 -21.64 13.41 -9.14
C GLU A 18 -23.11 13.77 -9.40
N GLY A 19 -23.94 12.77 -9.18
CA GLY A 19 -25.39 12.87 -9.01
C GLY A 19 -25.98 11.70 -8.20
N LEU A 20 -25.21 10.60 -8.06
CA LEU A 20 -25.66 9.33 -7.47
C LEU A 20 -24.88 8.92 -6.21
N GLY A 21 -24.03 9.80 -5.67
CA GLY A 21 -23.13 9.47 -4.53
C GLY A 21 -21.91 8.61 -4.91
N GLY A 22 -21.62 8.47 -6.21
CA GLY A 22 -20.69 7.48 -6.80
C GLY A 22 -19.18 7.82 -6.78
N ASN A 23 -18.74 8.93 -6.20
CA ASN A 23 -17.30 9.26 -6.14
C ASN A 23 -16.53 8.52 -5.02
N MET A 24 -17.20 7.70 -4.20
CA MET A 24 -16.57 6.98 -3.10
C MET A 24 -15.88 5.69 -3.58
N ARG A 25 -14.55 5.62 -3.38
CA ARG A 25 -13.80 4.37 -3.48
C ARG A 25 -14.07 3.53 -2.22
N LEU A 26 -14.99 2.59 -2.35
CA LEU A 26 -15.42 1.70 -1.27
C LEU A 26 -15.07 0.23 -1.56
N GLY A 27 -14.73 -0.51 -0.51
CA GLY A 27 -14.64 -1.97 -0.55
C GLY A 27 -13.27 -2.49 -0.96
N GLY A 28 -13.23 -3.78 -1.36
CA GLY A 28 -12.01 -4.45 -1.77
C GLY A 28 -11.58 -4.03 -3.17
N ARG A 29 -10.39 -3.46 -3.31
CA ARG A 29 -9.78 -3.07 -4.59
C ARG A 29 -8.37 -3.61 -4.70
N ASP A 30 -7.97 -3.93 -5.92
CA ASP A 30 -6.62 -4.36 -6.21
C ASP A 30 -5.70 -3.13 -6.37
N ILE A 31 -4.45 -3.29 -5.97
CA ILE A 31 -3.36 -2.32 -6.06
C ILE A 31 -2.22 -3.01 -6.78
N GLU A 32 -1.76 -2.44 -7.90
CA GLU A 32 -0.53 -2.86 -8.56
C GLU A 32 0.66 -2.30 -7.81
N LEU A 33 1.64 -3.15 -7.50
CA LEU A 33 2.84 -2.76 -6.76
C LEU A 33 4.00 -2.51 -7.73
N LYS A 34 4.65 -1.36 -7.59
CA LYS A 34 5.87 -1.03 -8.34
C LYS A 34 7.01 -1.92 -7.82
N THR A 35 7.68 -2.63 -8.72
CA THR A 35 8.77 -3.55 -8.35
C THR A 35 9.92 -2.82 -7.65
N GLN A 36 10.73 -3.55 -6.88
CA GLN A 36 11.90 -3.04 -6.15
C GLN A 36 11.60 -2.02 -5.01
N THR A 37 10.36 -1.59 -4.84
CA THR A 37 9.89 -0.74 -3.72
C THR A 37 9.85 -1.48 -2.39
N LEU A 38 9.78 -0.73 -1.28
CA LEU A 38 9.57 -1.29 0.05
C LEU A 38 8.21 -1.99 0.13
N ALA A 39 7.15 -1.39 -0.41
CA ALA A 39 5.83 -2.02 -0.46
C ALA A 39 5.87 -3.40 -1.14
N TRP A 40 6.45 -3.49 -2.35
CA TRP A 40 6.62 -4.76 -3.07
C TRP A 40 7.39 -5.80 -2.24
N LYS A 41 8.47 -5.38 -1.55
CA LYS A 41 9.25 -6.28 -0.68
C LYS A 41 8.45 -6.76 0.54
N LEU A 42 7.70 -5.87 1.21
CA LEU A 42 6.88 -6.19 2.39
C LEU A 42 5.75 -7.17 2.05
N PHE A 43 5.12 -7.00 0.88
CA PHE A 43 4.05 -7.87 0.41
C PHE A 43 4.53 -9.17 -0.23
N GLY A 44 5.82 -9.49 -0.12
CA GLY A 44 6.35 -10.78 -0.57
C GLY A 44 6.67 -10.85 -2.06
N ARG A 45 6.91 -9.70 -2.70
CA ARG A 45 7.28 -9.57 -4.12
C ARG A 45 6.17 -10.02 -5.09
N THR A 46 4.91 -9.78 -4.72
CA THR A 46 3.75 -9.95 -5.59
C THR A 46 3.53 -8.72 -6.46
N ASP A 47 2.99 -8.91 -7.66
CA ASP A 47 2.68 -7.82 -8.60
C ASP A 47 1.46 -7.00 -8.16
N SER A 48 0.55 -7.62 -7.39
CA SER A 48 -0.64 -6.95 -6.88
C SER A 48 -1.06 -7.45 -5.50
N VAL A 49 -1.82 -6.60 -4.81
CA VAL A 49 -2.47 -6.91 -3.52
C VAL A 49 -3.89 -6.37 -3.50
N ARG A 50 -4.77 -7.03 -2.75
CA ARG A 50 -6.15 -6.57 -2.55
C ARG A 50 -6.32 -5.97 -1.16
N MET A 51 -6.74 -4.71 -1.08
CA MET A 51 -6.95 -3.99 0.18
C MET A 51 -8.34 -3.33 0.22
N ARG A 52 -8.75 -2.88 1.41
CA ARG A 52 -10.06 -2.25 1.61
C ARG A 52 -9.94 -0.74 1.71
N PHE A 53 -10.84 -0.05 1.03
CA PHE A 53 -10.86 1.40 0.91
C PHE A 53 -12.18 1.99 1.38
N ARG A 54 -12.11 3.23 1.86
CA ARG A 54 -13.25 4.11 2.11
C ARG A 54 -12.79 5.57 2.08
N HIS A 55 -12.53 6.09 0.89
CA HIS A 55 -12.20 7.51 0.66
C HIS A 55 -12.83 8.02 -0.64
N ARG A 56 -12.79 9.34 -0.85
CA ARG A 56 -13.32 10.02 -2.05
C ARG A 56 -12.27 10.80 -2.81
N TYR A 57 -11.30 11.37 -2.08
CA TYR A 57 -10.26 12.21 -2.65
C TYR A 57 -9.06 11.41 -3.07
N GLU A 58 -8.40 11.89 -4.12
CA GLU A 58 -7.21 11.32 -4.73
C GLU A 58 -6.16 12.41 -4.93
N VAL A 59 -4.90 12.01 -5.12
CA VAL A 59 -3.88 12.95 -5.61
C VAL A 59 -4.22 13.34 -7.05
N ASP A 60 -4.16 14.62 -7.36
CA ASP A 60 -4.33 15.09 -8.73
C ASP A 60 -3.13 14.60 -9.58
N PRO A 61 -3.38 13.91 -10.72
CA PRO A 61 -2.32 13.36 -11.56
C PRO A 61 -1.25 14.37 -11.99
N ARG A 62 -1.57 15.67 -12.07
CA ARG A 62 -0.62 16.74 -12.41
C ARG A 62 0.53 16.86 -11.43
N TYR A 63 0.33 16.47 -10.16
CA TYR A 63 1.36 16.55 -9.13
C TYR A 63 2.17 15.26 -8.95
N ILE A 64 1.82 14.17 -9.64
CA ILE A 64 2.52 12.88 -9.48
C ILE A 64 4.00 13.03 -9.85
N GLU A 65 4.29 13.51 -11.06
CA GLU A 65 5.67 13.66 -11.54
C GLU A 65 6.48 14.68 -10.71
N PRO A 66 5.95 15.88 -10.37
CA PRO A 66 6.64 16.79 -9.44
C PRO A 66 6.99 16.16 -8.09
N LEU A 67 6.06 15.39 -7.49
CA LEU A 67 6.31 14.71 -6.22
C LEU A 67 7.36 13.61 -6.37
N GLU A 68 7.34 12.84 -7.46
CA GLU A 68 8.35 11.83 -7.72
C GLU A 68 9.75 12.43 -7.92
N LYS A 69 9.85 13.57 -8.63
CA LYS A 69 11.10 14.33 -8.79
C LYS A 69 11.66 14.84 -7.46
N ALA A 70 10.81 15.11 -6.47
CA ALA A 70 11.21 15.51 -5.13
C ALA A 70 11.65 14.33 -4.22
N GLY A 71 11.63 13.09 -4.73
CA GLY A 71 12.11 11.89 -4.02
C GLY A 71 11.03 11.03 -3.37
N LEU A 72 9.74 11.37 -3.54
CA LEU A 72 8.64 10.47 -3.21
C LEU A 72 8.54 9.36 -4.26
N VAL A 73 8.10 8.17 -3.87
CA VAL A 73 7.80 7.09 -4.81
C VAL A 73 6.36 6.65 -4.59
N PHE A 74 5.54 6.70 -5.63
CA PHE A 74 4.26 6.01 -5.61
C PHE A 74 4.46 4.52 -5.87
N SER A 75 4.52 3.75 -4.78
CA SER A 75 4.84 2.32 -4.80
C SER A 75 3.63 1.43 -5.04
N GLY A 76 2.42 1.99 -5.04
CA GLY A 76 1.20 1.27 -5.39
C GLY A 76 0.16 2.15 -6.08
N LYS A 77 -0.47 1.65 -7.14
CA LYS A 77 -1.52 2.35 -7.90
C LYS A 77 -2.73 1.47 -8.19
N ALA A 78 -3.85 2.09 -8.52
CA ALA A 78 -5.01 1.39 -9.05
C ALA A 78 -4.70 0.82 -10.45
N PRO A 79 -5.15 -0.40 -10.78
CA PRO A 79 -5.00 -0.96 -12.11
C PRO A 79 -5.63 -0.07 -13.18
N ASN A 80 -4.90 0.15 -14.29
CA ASN A 80 -5.34 0.91 -15.46
C ASN A 80 -5.82 2.35 -15.19
N GLN A 81 -5.49 2.94 -14.03
CA GLN A 81 -5.92 4.30 -13.67
C GLN A 81 -4.74 5.07 -13.04
N PRO A 82 -4.64 6.40 -13.24
CA PRO A 82 -3.59 7.22 -12.65
C PRO A 82 -3.86 7.54 -11.16
N ILE A 83 -4.41 6.58 -10.41
CA ILE A 83 -4.77 6.77 -8.99
C ILE A 83 -3.73 6.11 -8.11
N MET A 84 -3.02 6.91 -7.33
CA MET A 84 -1.94 6.43 -6.46
C MET A 84 -2.49 6.05 -5.09
N GLN A 85 -2.15 4.84 -4.62
CA GLN A 85 -2.76 4.19 -3.46
C GLN A 85 -1.76 3.92 -2.33
N ILE A 86 -0.48 3.81 -2.66
CA ILE A 86 0.63 3.64 -1.72
C ILE A 86 1.78 4.55 -2.16
N LEU A 87 2.37 5.25 -1.19
CA LEU A 87 3.55 6.07 -1.37
C LEU A 87 4.62 5.72 -0.34
N GLU A 88 5.88 5.99 -0.66
CA GLU A 88 7.03 5.83 0.23
C GLU A 88 8.13 6.87 -0.04
N ILE A 89 9.01 7.09 0.94
CA ILE A 89 10.22 7.90 0.79
C ILE A 89 11.42 6.95 1.00
N PRO A 90 12.14 6.56 -0.06
CA PRO A 90 13.19 5.54 0.02
C PRO A 90 14.37 5.88 0.93
N SER A 91 14.65 7.17 1.15
CA SER A 91 15.73 7.64 2.01
C SER A 91 15.42 7.51 3.51
N HIS A 92 14.16 7.29 3.90
CA HIS A 92 13.77 7.15 5.29
C HIS A 92 13.71 5.66 5.70
N PRO A 93 14.15 5.27 6.92
CA PRO A 93 14.20 3.87 7.34
C PRO A 93 12.88 3.11 7.21
N PHE A 94 11.76 3.80 7.43
CA PHE A 94 10.42 3.32 7.14
C PHE A 94 9.48 4.51 6.98
N PHE A 95 9.17 4.89 5.75
CA PHE A 95 8.15 5.91 5.46
C PHE A 95 7.19 5.35 4.42
N MET A 96 5.95 5.14 4.80
CA MET A 96 4.93 4.57 3.93
C MET A 96 3.57 5.17 4.25
N GLY A 97 2.89 5.67 3.23
CA GLY A 97 1.51 6.14 3.29
C GLY A 97 0.62 5.27 2.41
N THR A 98 -0.62 5.04 2.82
CA THR A 98 -1.62 4.38 1.99
C THR A 98 -3.01 4.97 2.23
N GLN A 99 -3.83 5.04 1.18
CA GLN A 99 -5.24 5.39 1.30
C GLN A 99 -6.12 4.21 1.75
N ALA A 100 -5.57 2.99 1.70
CA ALA A 100 -6.27 1.80 2.16
C ALA A 100 -6.40 1.78 3.69
N HIS A 101 -7.16 0.81 4.20
CA HIS A 101 -7.28 0.52 5.63
C HIS A 101 -6.59 -0.83 5.98
N PRO A 102 -5.27 -0.83 6.21
CA PRO A 102 -4.50 -2.01 6.67
C PRO A 102 -5.12 -2.75 7.85
N CYS A 103 -5.79 -2.03 8.77
CA CYS A 103 -6.47 -2.60 9.93
C CYS A 103 -7.60 -3.57 9.56
N LEU A 104 -8.28 -3.36 8.43
CA LEU A 104 -9.39 -4.22 8.00
C LEU A 104 -8.92 -5.54 7.38
N THR A 105 -7.66 -5.61 6.93
CA THR A 105 -7.05 -6.81 6.33
C THR A 105 -6.06 -7.52 7.25
N SER A 106 -5.71 -6.93 8.39
CA SER A 106 -4.87 -7.56 9.42
C SER A 106 -5.65 -8.63 10.19
N ARG A 107 -5.01 -9.75 10.54
CA ARG A 107 -5.56 -10.84 11.36
C ARG A 107 -4.53 -11.31 12.39
N PRO A 108 -4.95 -11.90 13.53
CA PRO A 108 -4.00 -12.39 14.54
C PRO A 108 -2.95 -13.37 14.00
N LEU A 109 -3.36 -14.32 13.14
CA LEU A 109 -2.46 -15.31 12.53
C LEU A 109 -1.85 -14.87 11.21
N LYS A 110 -2.27 -13.72 10.67
CA LYS A 110 -1.74 -13.13 9.44
C LYS A 110 -1.78 -11.61 9.58
N PRO A 111 -0.87 -11.04 10.38
CA PRO A 111 -0.83 -9.60 10.59
C PRO A 111 -0.44 -8.91 9.29
N GLN A 112 -0.87 -7.67 9.14
CA GLN A 112 -0.63 -6.92 7.92
C GLN A 112 0.85 -6.50 7.80
N PRO A 113 1.54 -6.74 6.65
CA PRO A 113 2.96 -6.44 6.50
C PRO A 113 3.36 -4.99 6.76
N MET A 114 2.48 -4.02 6.46
CA MET A 114 2.74 -2.61 6.76
C MET A 114 2.90 -2.33 8.25
N PHE A 115 2.07 -2.97 9.10
CA PHE A 115 2.18 -2.81 10.56
C PHE A 115 3.39 -3.54 11.12
N VAL A 116 3.65 -4.76 10.66
CA VAL A 116 4.85 -5.50 11.08
C VAL A 116 6.12 -4.76 10.68
N GLY A 117 6.14 -4.19 9.46
CA GLY A 117 7.25 -3.39 8.98
C GLY A 117 7.48 -2.14 9.82
N LEU A 118 6.42 -1.42 10.19
CA LEU A 118 6.51 -0.24 11.04
C LEU A 118 7.09 -0.57 12.42
N VAL A 119 6.58 -1.62 13.08
CA VAL A 119 7.04 -2.03 14.40
C VAL A 119 8.50 -2.49 14.35
N ALA A 120 8.87 -3.29 13.34
CA ALA A 120 10.25 -3.75 13.17
C ALA A 120 11.22 -2.58 12.96
N ALA A 121 10.86 -1.60 12.14
CA ALA A 121 11.68 -0.41 11.92
C ALA A 121 11.80 0.45 13.20
N ALA A 122 10.72 0.60 13.96
CA ALA A 122 10.74 1.30 15.24
C ALA A 122 11.66 0.59 16.26
N MET A 123 11.62 -0.75 16.31
CA MET A 123 12.47 -1.54 17.19
C MET A 123 13.95 -1.41 16.82
N GLN A 124 14.29 -1.48 15.53
CA GLN A 124 15.67 -1.27 15.07
C GLN A 124 16.19 0.14 15.41
N LYS A 125 15.34 1.16 15.29
CA LYS A 125 15.71 2.53 15.66
C LYS A 125 15.93 2.68 17.17
N HIS A 126 15.11 2.02 17.99
CA HIS A 126 15.18 2.13 19.44
C HIS A 126 16.31 1.29 20.06
N TYR A 127 16.60 0.12 19.48
CA TYR A 127 17.63 -0.82 19.93
C TYR A 127 18.72 -1.03 18.88
N PRO A 128 19.53 -0.01 18.55
CA PRO A 128 20.51 -0.10 17.46
C PRO A 128 21.64 -1.10 17.72
N GLN A 129 21.88 -1.46 18.99
CA GLN A 129 22.91 -2.44 19.38
C GLN A 129 22.44 -3.89 19.22
N GLU A 130 21.13 -4.13 19.10
CA GLU A 130 20.59 -5.46 18.96
C GLU A 130 20.55 -5.90 17.49
N LYS A 131 20.83 -7.19 17.25
CA LYS A 131 20.77 -7.78 15.91
C LYS A 131 19.33 -8.12 15.51
N LEU A 132 18.50 -7.10 15.38
CA LEU A 132 17.08 -7.22 15.03
C LEU A 132 16.88 -7.36 13.51
N PRO A 133 15.88 -8.13 13.06
CA PRO A 133 15.56 -8.24 11.63
C PRO A 133 15.06 -6.91 11.07
N ASP A 134 15.43 -6.60 9.83
CA ASP A 134 14.84 -5.48 9.10
C ASP A 134 13.33 -5.70 8.85
N CYS A 135 12.64 -4.62 8.51
CA CYS A 135 11.19 -4.61 8.29
C CYS A 135 10.73 -5.66 7.26
N VAL A 136 11.53 -5.92 6.22
CA VAL A 136 11.21 -6.91 5.19
C VAL A 136 11.39 -8.34 5.72
N LYS A 137 12.48 -8.62 6.43
CA LYS A 137 12.71 -9.93 7.07
C LYS A 137 11.65 -10.23 8.13
N ALA A 138 11.30 -9.25 8.95
CA ALA A 138 10.24 -9.37 9.95
C ALA A 138 8.89 -9.68 9.29
N ALA A 139 8.49 -8.91 8.27
CA ALA A 139 7.26 -9.16 7.53
C ALA A 139 7.24 -10.55 6.87
N ARG A 140 8.35 -11.00 6.26
CA ARG A 140 8.44 -12.36 5.70
C ARG A 140 8.25 -13.44 6.76
N LYS A 141 8.90 -13.29 7.91
CA LYS A 141 8.80 -14.26 9.01
C LYS A 141 7.41 -14.29 9.62
N VAL A 142 6.76 -13.15 9.84
CA VAL A 142 5.50 -13.12 10.58
C VAL A 142 4.28 -13.21 9.67
N CYS A 143 4.30 -12.54 8.52
CA CYS A 143 3.15 -12.44 7.62
C CYS A 143 3.11 -13.52 6.55
N LEU A 144 4.28 -14.03 6.15
CA LEU A 144 4.43 -14.93 4.99
C LEU A 144 4.93 -16.33 5.37
N SER A 145 5.32 -16.56 6.63
CA SER A 145 5.73 -17.89 7.09
C SER A 145 4.52 -18.70 7.59
N ARG A 146 3.96 -19.49 6.65
CA ARG A 146 3.29 -20.81 6.78
C ARG A 146 2.14 -20.98 5.77
N LEU A 147 2.52 -21.43 4.57
CA LEU A 147 1.76 -22.41 3.77
C LEU A 147 2.74 -23.56 3.41
N GLY A 148 3.26 -24.22 4.44
CA GLY A 148 4.00 -25.48 4.32
C GLY A 148 3.10 -26.65 4.68
N ARG A 149 2.14 -26.96 3.80
CA ARG A 149 1.45 -28.25 3.57
C ARG A 149 0.19 -27.97 2.72
N ALA A 150 0.40 -27.60 1.46
CA ALA A 150 -0.61 -27.86 0.45
C ALA A 150 -0.45 -29.33 0.08
N THR A 151 -1.41 -30.14 0.50
CA THR A 151 -1.64 -31.48 -0.03
C THR A 151 -1.77 -31.38 -1.56
N THR A 152 -1.02 -32.22 -2.27
CA THR A 152 -1.28 -32.56 -3.66
C THR A 152 -2.66 -33.24 -3.75
N GLY A 153 -3.71 -32.43 -3.82
CA GLY A 153 -5.06 -32.85 -4.15
C GLY A 153 -5.30 -32.56 -5.62
N LYS A 154 -5.28 -33.60 -6.45
CA LYS A 154 -5.77 -33.58 -7.84
C LYS A 154 -7.15 -32.92 -7.87
N ARG A 155 -7.34 -31.92 -8.73
CA ARG A 155 -8.69 -31.52 -9.18
C ARG A 155 -9.03 -32.45 -10.34
N ASN A 156 -9.95 -33.36 -10.10
CA ASN A 156 -10.73 -33.99 -11.15
C ASN A 156 -11.90 -33.05 -11.49
N GLU A 157 -12.17 -32.95 -12.80
CA GLU A 157 -13.41 -32.56 -13.49
C GLU A 157 -14.13 -31.27 -13.08
#